data_AF-A0A919PIA5-F1
#
_entry.id   AF-A0A919PIA5-F1
#
_cell.length_a   1.000
_cell.length_b   1.000
_cell.length_c   1.000
_cell.angle_alpha   90.00
_cell.angle_beta   90.00
_cell.angle_gamma   90.00
#
_symmetry.space_group_name_H-M   'P 1'
#
loop_
_entity.id
_entity.type
_entity.pdbx_description
1 polymer ?
#
loop_
_entity_poly.entity_id
_entity_poly.type
_entity_poly.pdbx_seq_one_letter_code
_entity_poly.pdbx_strand_id
1 'polypeptide(L)'
;MGVVAVARAAAEGARVALARTPEQLPALARAGVVDAGGRGLVVLLEAFVTSLTGEPPPAAGPTHVGAVAAPGGVMDREAGSVEFGYEVQFLLDAPPAAIGPLREALGALGDSLVVVGDDPTWHVHVHVNDVGAAIEAGIAAGRPSRIAVTRFAEQIAEQRSVRTPELSETSPDLFGGGSPVPVEVAGSGVVVVCSGRGMGELLAAEGATVLTGTPSTGEVLAAIQATGASRVVVLPNDTNVLAVANTAAAEARAAGIRAGVVPTRSPVQALAAMAVRDTSRRFEDDVIAMAEAAARCRSAELTVAAREALTVAGRCQRGDVLAIVDGEVNLIGQDLERTACLLLDRMLLAGGELVTLIAGQGAPAGLGETLRGHVAAAWPFVEVQCYEGGQPHYPLLVGVE
;
A
#
# COMPACT_ATOMS: atom_id res chain seq x y z
N MET A 1 -23.10 35.77 17.23
CA MET A 1 -23.54 35.10 15.98
C MET A 1 -23.83 33.65 16.32
N GLY A 2 -24.89 33.05 15.77
CA GLY A 2 -25.16 31.62 15.95
C GLY A 2 -24.17 30.75 15.16
N VAL A 3 -23.93 29.52 15.62
CA VAL A 3 -22.97 28.56 15.01
C VAL A 3 -23.26 28.34 13.52
N VAL A 4 -24.53 28.24 13.13
CA VAL A 4 -24.96 28.12 11.73
C VAL A 4 -24.52 29.32 10.88
N ALA A 5 -24.66 30.54 11.41
CA ALA A 5 -24.28 31.75 10.68
C ALA A 5 -22.78 31.83 10.45
N VAL A 6 -21.98 31.40 11.44
CA VAL A 6 -20.51 31.34 11.32
C VAL A 6 -20.09 30.27 10.31
N ALA A 7 -20.70 29.09 10.37
CA ALA A 7 -20.41 27.99 9.43
C ALA A 7 -20.72 28.38 7.97
N ARG A 8 -21.87 29.03 7.73
CA ARG A 8 -22.22 29.52 6.38
C ARG A 8 -21.27 30.60 5.89
N ALA A 9 -20.87 31.54 6.75
CA ALA A 9 -19.90 32.57 6.40
C ALA A 9 -18.51 31.98 6.07
N ALA A 10 -18.09 30.95 6.80
CA ALA A 10 -16.84 30.25 6.54
C ALA A 10 -16.85 29.50 5.20
N ALA A 11 -17.94 28.76 4.90
CA ALA A 11 -18.10 28.05 3.64
C ALA A 11 -18.07 29.00 2.43
N GLU A 12 -18.80 30.13 2.49
CA GLU A 12 -18.79 31.10 1.39
C GLU A 12 -17.42 31.80 1.25
N GLY A 13 -16.78 32.14 2.37
CA GLY A 13 -15.43 32.70 2.36
C GLY A 13 -14.41 31.77 1.69
N ALA A 14 -14.49 30.47 2.00
CA ALA A 14 -13.63 29.46 1.39
C ALA A 14 -13.91 29.29 -0.11
N ARG A 15 -15.18 29.35 -0.54
CA ARG A 15 -15.57 29.26 -1.96
C ARG A 15 -15.04 30.43 -2.77
N VAL A 16 -15.12 31.65 -2.22
CA VAL A 16 -14.55 32.86 -2.83
C VAL A 16 -13.03 32.78 -2.89
N ALA A 17 -12.38 32.30 -1.84
CA ALA A 17 -10.93 32.12 -1.82
C ALA A 17 -10.47 31.10 -2.87
N LEU A 18 -11.17 29.96 -2.97
CA LEU A 18 -10.88 28.91 -3.95
C LEU A 18 -10.98 29.41 -5.39
N ALA A 19 -11.98 30.23 -5.72
CA ALA A 19 -12.14 30.79 -7.05
C ALA A 19 -10.96 31.70 -7.46
N ARG A 20 -10.23 32.26 -6.49
CA ARG A 20 -9.10 33.16 -6.72
C ARG A 20 -7.75 32.46 -6.74
N THR A 21 -7.67 31.15 -6.44
CA THR A 21 -6.40 30.42 -6.45
C THR A 21 -5.69 30.45 -7.81
N PRO A 22 -6.37 30.49 -8.98
CA PRO A 22 -5.68 30.68 -10.26
C PRO A 22 -5.00 32.05 -10.38
N GLU A 23 -5.53 33.12 -9.76
CA GLU A 23 -4.91 34.45 -9.76
C GLU A 23 -3.64 34.52 -8.89
N GLN A 24 -3.50 33.59 -7.95
CA GLN A 24 -2.44 33.57 -6.96
C GLN A 24 -1.28 32.65 -7.36
N LEU A 25 -1.58 31.60 -8.15
CA LEU A 25 -0.62 30.58 -8.54
C LEU A 25 -0.59 30.41 -10.07
N PRO A 26 0.50 30.81 -10.74
CA PRO A 26 0.62 30.73 -12.20
C PRO A 26 0.44 29.31 -12.77
N ALA A 27 0.72 28.26 -11.99
CA ALA A 27 0.53 26.87 -12.42
C ALA A 27 -0.96 26.52 -12.56
N LEU A 28 -1.79 26.94 -11.61
CA LEU A 28 -3.24 26.75 -11.63
C LEU A 28 -3.90 27.55 -12.77
N ALA A 29 -3.42 28.78 -13.02
CA ALA A 29 -3.87 29.59 -14.15
C ALA A 29 -3.63 28.92 -15.50
N ARG A 30 -2.44 28.35 -15.72
CA ARG A 30 -2.10 27.65 -16.97
C ARG A 30 -2.92 26.37 -17.16
N ALA A 31 -3.20 25.68 -16.06
CA ALA A 31 -4.00 24.45 -16.08
C ALA A 31 -5.52 24.73 -16.14
N GLY A 32 -5.97 25.97 -15.92
CA GLY A 32 -7.39 26.34 -15.93
C GLY A 32 -8.19 25.76 -14.77
N VAL A 33 -7.52 25.44 -13.65
CA VAL A 33 -8.07 24.64 -12.54
C VAL A 33 -7.87 25.35 -11.21
N VAL A 34 -8.66 24.99 -10.20
CA VAL A 34 -8.55 25.54 -8.84
C VAL A 34 -7.68 24.64 -7.94
N ASP A 35 -7.24 25.16 -6.80
CA ASP A 35 -6.43 24.42 -5.85
C ASP A 35 -7.19 23.21 -5.27
N ALA A 36 -6.60 22.01 -5.37
CA ALA A 36 -7.26 20.79 -4.93
C ALA A 36 -7.44 20.73 -3.40
N GLY A 37 -6.46 21.23 -2.63
CA GLY A 37 -6.54 21.29 -1.17
C GLY A 37 -7.62 22.28 -0.70
N GLY A 38 -7.68 23.46 -1.31
CA GLY A 38 -8.72 24.46 -1.09
C GLY A 38 -10.10 23.92 -1.46
N ARG A 39 -10.21 23.09 -2.51
CA ARG A 39 -11.47 22.41 -2.85
C ARG A 39 -11.90 21.42 -1.77
N GLY A 40 -10.97 20.63 -1.23
CA GLY A 40 -11.23 19.74 -0.10
C GLY A 40 -11.78 20.51 1.12
N LEU A 41 -11.18 21.66 1.45
CA LEU A 41 -11.65 22.50 2.56
C LEU A 41 -13.07 23.05 2.32
N VAL A 42 -13.41 23.47 1.10
CA VAL A 42 -14.77 23.91 0.75
C VAL A 42 -15.78 22.79 0.97
N VAL A 43 -15.47 21.57 0.50
CA VAL A 43 -16.34 20.40 0.68
C VAL A 43 -16.57 20.09 2.17
N LEU A 44 -15.52 20.15 3.00
CA LEU A 44 -15.64 19.95 4.45
C LEU A 44 -16.54 21.00 5.11
N LEU A 45 -16.39 22.28 4.74
CA LEU A 45 -17.20 23.36 5.30
C LEU A 45 -18.66 23.29 4.85
N GLU A 46 -18.92 22.90 3.59
CA GLU A 46 -20.28 22.66 3.08
C GLU A 46 -20.95 21.45 3.76
N ALA A 47 -20.21 20.37 3.99
CA ALA A 47 -20.69 19.22 4.75
C ALA A 47 -21.00 19.59 6.21
N PHE A 48 -20.19 20.46 6.81
CA PHE A 48 -20.44 20.97 8.16
C PHE A 48 -21.71 21.83 8.23
N VAL A 49 -21.93 22.72 7.25
CA VAL A 49 -23.19 23.48 7.13
C VAL A 49 -24.38 22.54 6.96
N THR A 50 -24.25 21.51 6.12
CA THR A 50 -25.29 20.50 5.88
C THR A 50 -25.63 19.76 7.17
N SER A 51 -24.62 19.33 7.94
CA SER A 51 -24.79 18.65 9.23
C SER A 51 -25.52 19.52 10.26
N LEU A 52 -25.25 20.83 10.28
CA LEU A 52 -25.88 21.77 11.21
C LEU A 52 -27.29 22.21 10.82
N THR A 53 -27.66 22.12 9.53
CA THR A 53 -28.89 22.74 9.01
C THR A 53 -29.85 21.77 8.34
N GLY A 54 -29.37 20.59 7.94
CA GLY A 54 -30.13 19.62 7.14
C GLY A 54 -30.33 20.05 5.68
N GLU A 55 -29.81 21.20 5.25
CA GLU A 55 -29.93 21.69 3.88
C GLU A 55 -28.75 21.19 3.04
N PRO A 56 -28.99 20.56 1.87
CA PRO A 56 -27.92 20.14 0.98
C PRO A 56 -27.18 21.36 0.40
N PRO A 57 -25.88 21.21 0.05
CA PRO A 57 -25.14 22.29 -0.57
C PRO A 57 -25.74 22.66 -1.94
N PRO A 58 -25.59 23.92 -2.39
CA PRO A 58 -25.98 24.30 -3.73
C PRO A 58 -25.25 23.42 -4.76
N ALA A 59 -25.96 22.97 -5.79
CA ALA A 59 -25.41 22.10 -6.83
C ALA A 59 -24.15 22.75 -7.45
N ALA A 60 -23.01 22.07 -7.32
CA ALA A 60 -21.76 22.53 -7.91
C ALA A 60 -21.88 22.48 -9.44
N GLY A 61 -21.68 23.62 -10.09
CA GLY A 61 -21.47 23.66 -11.54
C GLY A 61 -20.20 22.89 -11.93
N PRO A 62 -20.03 22.53 -13.22
CA PRO A 62 -18.86 21.80 -13.68
C PRO A 62 -17.60 22.66 -13.54
N THR A 63 -16.86 22.47 -12.46
CA THR A 63 -15.49 22.98 -12.28
C THR A 63 -14.53 21.83 -12.47
N HIS A 64 -13.77 21.85 -13.58
CA HIS A 64 -12.70 20.89 -13.84
C HIS A 64 -11.61 21.05 -12.78
N VAL A 65 -11.46 20.03 -11.93
CA VAL A 65 -10.30 19.88 -11.06
C VAL A 65 -9.23 19.17 -11.90
N GLY A 66 -8.21 19.90 -12.33
CA GLY A 66 -7.06 19.33 -13.00
C GLY A 66 -6.13 18.79 -11.93
N ALA A 67 -6.03 17.47 -11.85
CA ALA A 67 -5.06 16.82 -11.01
C ALA A 67 -3.65 17.14 -11.55
N VAL A 68 -2.87 17.91 -10.79
CA VAL A 68 -1.43 17.99 -10.96
C VAL A 68 -0.87 16.70 -10.34
N ALA A 69 -0.34 15.81 -11.18
CA ALA A 69 0.26 14.56 -10.72
C ALA A 69 1.57 14.83 -9.96
N ALA A 70 1.59 14.48 -8.67
CA ALA A 70 2.82 14.05 -8.00
C ALA A 70 3.10 12.59 -8.40
N PRO A 71 4.36 12.17 -8.59
CA PRO A 71 4.67 10.79 -8.92
C PRO A 71 4.56 9.94 -7.64
N GLY A 72 3.52 9.12 -7.57
CA GLY A 72 3.24 8.25 -6.43
C GLY A 72 1.91 8.58 -5.78
N GLY A 73 0.82 8.28 -6.48
CA GLY A 73 -0.52 8.33 -5.94
C GLY A 73 -1.24 7.06 -6.34
N VAL A 74 -1.25 6.09 -5.43
CA VAL A 74 -2.23 5.01 -5.42
C VAL A 74 -3.61 5.68 -5.37
N MET A 75 -4.37 5.57 -6.45
CA MET A 75 -5.78 5.94 -6.41
C MET A 75 -6.51 4.87 -5.59
N ASP A 76 -7.17 5.29 -4.51
CA ASP A 76 -8.05 4.39 -3.77
C ASP A 76 -9.32 4.16 -4.61
N ARG A 77 -9.40 2.92 -5.10
CA ARG A 77 -10.59 2.09 -5.34
C ARG A 77 -11.64 2.58 -6.35
N GLU A 78 -11.59 1.95 -7.53
CA GLU A 78 -12.78 1.28 -8.01
C GLU A 78 -12.62 -0.22 -7.76
N ALA A 79 -13.60 -0.80 -7.06
CA ALA A 79 -13.81 -2.24 -7.12
C ALA A 79 -13.82 -2.63 -8.61
N GLY A 80 -13.10 -3.69 -8.98
CA GLY A 80 -13.00 -4.12 -10.38
C GLY A 80 -14.35 -4.02 -11.09
N SER A 81 -14.32 -3.50 -12.32
CA SER A 81 -15.55 -3.28 -13.08
C SER A 81 -16.34 -4.59 -13.15
N VAL A 82 -17.61 -4.54 -12.76
CA VAL A 82 -18.51 -5.71 -12.83
C VAL A 82 -18.86 -6.04 -14.29
N GLU A 83 -18.60 -5.10 -15.21
CA GLU A 83 -18.99 -5.15 -16.63
C GLU A 83 -17.79 -5.42 -17.57
N PHE A 84 -16.59 -4.91 -17.24
CA PHE A 84 -15.37 -5.09 -18.04
C PHE A 84 -14.36 -5.96 -17.33
N GLY A 85 -13.91 -7.04 -17.98
CA GLY A 85 -13.14 -8.12 -17.35
C GLY A 85 -11.62 -7.93 -17.32
N TYR A 86 -11.08 -6.92 -18.01
CA TYR A 86 -9.65 -6.64 -18.09
C TYR A 86 -9.35 -5.18 -17.83
N GLU A 87 -8.19 -4.95 -17.23
CA GLU A 87 -7.52 -3.67 -17.14
C GLU A 87 -6.33 -3.67 -18.08
N VAL A 88 -6.21 -2.62 -18.90
CA VAL A 88 -5.08 -2.43 -19.81
C VAL A 88 -4.39 -1.14 -19.43
N GLN A 89 -3.10 -1.26 -19.07
CA GLN A 89 -2.25 -0.13 -18.74
C GLN A 89 -1.04 -0.08 -19.67
N PHE A 90 -0.64 1.11 -20.13
CA PHE A 90 0.60 1.28 -20.89
C PHE A 90 1.12 2.71 -20.85
N LEU A 91 2.43 2.86 -21.07
CA LEU A 91 3.03 4.13 -21.48
C LEU A 91 2.85 4.31 -22.98
N LEU A 92 2.65 5.52 -23.45
CA LEU A 92 2.45 5.85 -24.85
C LEU A 92 3.30 7.05 -25.22
N ASP A 93 4.21 6.88 -26.17
CA ASP A 93 4.87 8.01 -26.82
C ASP A 93 4.02 8.49 -28.01
N ALA A 94 3.33 9.63 -27.86
CA ALA A 94 2.40 10.18 -28.86
C ALA A 94 2.36 11.73 -28.83
N PRO A 95 2.12 12.39 -29.98
CA PRO A 95 1.95 13.83 -30.01
C PRO A 95 0.63 14.24 -29.34
N PRO A 96 0.54 15.43 -28.71
CA PRO A 96 -0.67 15.90 -28.01
C PRO A 96 -1.96 15.85 -28.85
N ALA A 97 -1.84 16.07 -30.16
CA ALA A 97 -2.97 16.03 -31.09
C ALA A 97 -3.61 14.63 -31.22
N ALA A 98 -2.89 13.56 -30.88
CA ALA A 98 -3.40 12.18 -30.93
C ALA A 98 -4.21 11.78 -29.68
N ILE A 99 -4.12 12.54 -28.58
CA ILE A 99 -4.73 12.16 -27.29
C ILE A 99 -6.24 12.36 -27.28
N GLY A 100 -6.76 13.39 -27.94
CA GLY A 100 -8.20 13.60 -28.08
C GLY A 100 -8.88 12.39 -28.75
N PRO A 101 -8.46 12.01 -29.98
CA PRO A 101 -8.96 10.83 -30.67
C PRO A 101 -8.75 9.52 -29.88
N LEU A 102 -7.61 9.35 -29.20
CA LEU A 102 -7.34 8.18 -28.37
C LEU A 102 -8.36 8.05 -27.23
N ARG A 103 -8.71 9.16 -26.56
CA ARG A 103 -9.71 9.12 -25.49
C ARG A 103 -11.09 8.73 -25.98
N GLU A 104 -11.48 9.22 -27.14
CA GLU A 104 -12.76 8.87 -27.75
C GLU A 104 -12.81 7.38 -28.12
N ALA A 105 -11.73 6.86 -28.73
CA ALA A 105 -11.61 5.46 -29.09
C ALA A 105 -11.65 4.54 -27.86
N LEU A 106 -10.87 4.84 -26.82
CA LEU A 106 -10.83 4.01 -25.60
C LEU A 106 -12.10 4.14 -24.76
N GLY A 107 -12.70 5.32 -24.70
CA GLY A 107 -13.98 5.54 -24.00
C GLY A 107 -15.17 4.82 -24.66
N ALA A 108 -15.06 4.45 -25.93
CA ALA A 108 -16.05 3.60 -26.60
C ALA A 108 -15.84 2.10 -26.33
N LEU A 109 -14.64 1.70 -25.88
CA LEU A 109 -14.25 0.30 -25.65
C LEU A 109 -14.50 -0.16 -24.20
N GLY A 110 -14.55 0.75 -23.24
CA GLY A 110 -14.92 0.42 -21.87
C GLY A 110 -14.94 1.60 -20.90
N ASP A 111 -14.77 1.30 -19.60
CA ASP A 111 -14.92 2.26 -18.51
C ASP A 111 -13.59 2.66 -17.86
N SER A 112 -13.68 3.63 -16.94
CA SER A 112 -12.57 4.09 -16.08
C SER A 112 -11.30 4.49 -16.86
N LEU A 113 -11.50 5.19 -17.98
CA LEU A 113 -10.41 5.69 -18.82
C LEU A 113 -9.64 6.82 -18.14
N VAL A 114 -8.35 6.60 -17.94
CA VAL A 114 -7.37 7.59 -17.49
C VAL A 114 -6.27 7.69 -18.54
N VAL A 115 -6.05 8.90 -19.06
CA VAL A 115 -4.88 9.23 -19.90
C VAL A 115 -4.20 10.44 -19.28
N VAL A 116 -2.98 10.31 -18.79
CA VAL A 116 -2.27 11.34 -18.01
C VAL A 116 -0.80 11.36 -18.40
N GLY A 117 -0.25 12.53 -18.70
CA GLY A 117 1.17 12.69 -19.04
C GLY A 117 1.43 14.01 -19.75
N ASP A 118 2.67 14.20 -20.18
CA ASP A 118 3.18 15.36 -20.90
C ASP A 118 3.91 14.93 -22.19
N ASP A 119 3.97 15.81 -23.18
CA ASP A 119 4.57 15.50 -24.49
C ASP A 119 6.04 15.04 -24.34
N PRO A 120 6.43 13.84 -24.84
CA PRO A 120 5.65 12.91 -25.67
C PRO A 120 5.01 11.73 -24.92
N THR A 121 5.22 11.58 -23.62
CA THR A 121 4.91 10.36 -22.87
C THR A 121 3.62 10.46 -22.04
N TRP A 122 2.68 9.55 -22.31
CA TRP A 122 1.36 9.47 -21.69
C TRP A 122 1.17 8.13 -20.99
N HIS A 123 0.65 8.13 -19.78
CA HIS A 123 0.15 6.93 -19.10
C HIS A 123 -1.31 6.73 -19.48
N VAL A 124 -1.65 5.53 -19.92
CA VAL A 124 -3.01 5.11 -20.27
C VAL A 124 -3.43 3.97 -19.34
N HIS A 125 -4.63 4.08 -18.78
CA HIS A 125 -5.32 3.04 -18.02
C HIS A 125 -6.76 3.01 -18.53
N VAL A 126 -7.27 1.83 -18.86
CA VAL A 126 -8.68 1.65 -19.24
C VAL A 126 -9.13 0.24 -18.85
N HIS A 127 -10.38 0.10 -18.41
CA HIS A 127 -10.99 -1.22 -18.27
C HIS A 127 -11.74 -1.57 -19.55
N VAL A 128 -11.49 -2.73 -20.11
CA VAL A 128 -12.07 -3.17 -21.39
C VAL A 128 -12.35 -4.67 -21.39
N ASN A 129 -13.21 -5.11 -22.30
CA ASN A 129 -13.36 -6.54 -22.63
C ASN A 129 -12.52 -6.93 -23.84
N ASP A 130 -12.23 -5.96 -24.72
CA ASP A 130 -11.39 -6.14 -25.91
C ASP A 130 -10.01 -5.48 -25.69
N VAL A 131 -9.10 -6.26 -25.11
CA VAL A 131 -7.70 -5.85 -24.87
C VAL A 131 -6.98 -5.52 -26.18
N GLY A 132 -7.27 -6.26 -27.25
CA GLY A 132 -6.65 -6.06 -28.56
C GLY A 132 -6.98 -4.69 -29.11
N ALA A 133 -8.26 -4.33 -29.12
CA ALA A 133 -8.72 -3.02 -29.57
C ALA A 133 -8.12 -1.86 -28.75
N ALA A 134 -7.94 -2.03 -27.44
CA ALA A 134 -7.32 -1.01 -26.59
C ALA A 134 -5.83 -0.78 -26.92
N ILE A 135 -5.08 -1.87 -27.16
CA ILE A 135 -3.67 -1.78 -27.56
C ILE A 135 -3.55 -1.23 -28.99
N GLU A 136 -4.41 -1.66 -29.91
CA GLU A 136 -4.45 -1.16 -31.29
C GLU A 136 -4.77 0.34 -31.35
N ALA A 137 -5.67 0.83 -30.50
CA ALA A 137 -5.91 2.26 -30.33
C ALA A 137 -4.65 3.00 -29.87
N GLY A 138 -3.88 2.43 -28.94
CA GLY A 138 -2.58 2.96 -28.52
C GLY A 138 -1.55 2.98 -29.67
N ILE A 139 -1.50 1.93 -30.50
CA ILE A 139 -0.61 1.85 -31.67
C ILE A 139 -1.01 2.86 -32.76
N ALA A 140 -2.31 3.08 -32.96
CA ALA A 140 -2.80 4.06 -33.91
C ALA A 140 -2.47 5.51 -33.48
N ALA A 141 -2.44 5.75 -32.17
CA ALA A 141 -2.13 7.06 -31.59
C ALA A 141 -0.61 7.34 -31.47
N GLY A 142 0.23 6.31 -31.32
CA GLY A 142 1.67 6.47 -31.13
C GLY A 142 2.42 5.15 -30.89
N ARG A 143 3.40 5.16 -29.98
CA ARG A 143 4.25 4.00 -29.68
C ARG A 143 4.03 3.54 -28.23
N PRO A 144 3.16 2.55 -27.98
CA PRO A 144 2.95 2.04 -26.64
C PRO A 144 4.17 1.24 -26.15
N SER A 145 4.46 1.34 -24.86
CA SER A 145 5.52 0.62 -24.16
C SER A 145 5.09 0.28 -22.73
N ARG A 146 5.77 -0.68 -22.08
CA ARG A 146 5.41 -1.15 -20.72
C ARG A 146 3.92 -1.52 -20.60
N ILE A 147 3.42 -2.29 -21.57
CA ILE A 147 2.03 -2.72 -21.61
C ILE A 147 1.81 -3.79 -20.54
N ALA A 148 0.88 -3.54 -19.63
CA ALA A 148 0.37 -4.49 -18.64
C ALA A 148 -1.10 -4.74 -18.92
N VAL A 149 -1.49 -6.02 -18.89
CA VAL A 149 -2.89 -6.45 -19.03
C VAL A 149 -3.21 -7.30 -17.83
N THR A 150 -4.19 -6.89 -17.04
CA THR A 150 -4.62 -7.57 -15.83
C THR A 150 -6.05 -8.04 -16.02
N ARG A 151 -6.34 -9.33 -15.83
CA ARG A 151 -7.72 -9.81 -15.84
C ARG A 151 -8.29 -9.78 -14.42
N PHE A 152 -9.42 -9.09 -14.21
CA PHE A 152 -10.07 -9.05 -12.88
C PHE A 152 -10.49 -10.44 -12.40
N ALA A 153 -10.90 -11.31 -13.33
CA ALA A 153 -11.19 -12.71 -13.01
C ALA A 153 -9.93 -13.55 -12.68
N GLU A 154 -8.72 -13.16 -13.10
CA GLU A 154 -7.46 -13.79 -12.65
C GLU A 154 -7.05 -13.27 -11.28
N GLN A 155 -7.37 -12.03 -10.93
CA GLN A 155 -7.27 -11.56 -9.54
C GLN A 155 -8.19 -12.37 -8.62
N ILE A 156 -9.38 -12.76 -9.11
CA ILE A 156 -10.28 -13.70 -8.43
C ILE A 156 -9.80 -15.15 -8.55
N ALA A 157 -9.21 -15.59 -9.67
CA ALA A 157 -8.78 -16.99 -9.89
C ALA A 157 -7.42 -17.33 -9.25
N GLU A 158 -6.52 -16.38 -9.05
CA GLU A 158 -5.35 -16.52 -8.17
C GLU A 158 -5.78 -16.54 -6.70
N GLN A 159 -6.85 -15.82 -6.35
CA GLN A 159 -7.53 -15.95 -5.05
C GLN A 159 -8.37 -17.25 -4.92
N ARG A 160 -8.77 -17.87 -6.03
CA ARG A 160 -9.67 -19.05 -6.08
C ARG A 160 -8.96 -20.35 -6.48
N SER A 161 -7.72 -20.34 -6.95
CA SER A 161 -6.89 -21.54 -7.17
C SER A 161 -6.37 -22.14 -5.85
N VAL A 162 -6.56 -21.42 -4.74
CA VAL A 162 -6.51 -21.92 -3.35
C VAL A 162 -7.87 -22.52 -2.91
N ARG A 163 -8.87 -22.62 -3.81
CA ARG A 163 -10.18 -23.25 -3.56
C ARG A 163 -10.50 -24.28 -4.66
N THR A 164 -10.36 -25.54 -4.25
CA THR A 164 -10.61 -26.87 -4.85
C THR A 164 -11.66 -26.96 -5.99
N PRO A 165 -11.52 -27.90 -6.97
CA PRO A 165 -12.39 -28.04 -8.13
C PRO A 165 -13.82 -28.56 -7.83
N GLU A 166 -14.73 -28.23 -8.74
CA GLU A 166 -16.16 -28.57 -8.74
C GLU A 166 -16.43 -30.08 -8.90
N LEU A 167 -17.50 -30.56 -8.25
CA LEU A 167 -18.35 -31.62 -8.78
C LEU A 167 -19.80 -31.14 -8.80
N SER A 168 -20.41 -31.37 -9.96
CA SER A 168 -21.81 -31.19 -10.31
C SER A 168 -22.72 -32.20 -9.60
N GLU A 169 -23.92 -31.79 -9.19
CA GLU A 169 -25.25 -32.32 -9.59
C GLU A 169 -26.38 -32.03 -8.56
N THR A 170 -27.44 -31.37 -9.08
CA THR A 170 -28.89 -31.46 -8.78
C THR A 170 -29.50 -31.33 -7.36
N SER A 171 -30.47 -30.40 -7.27
CA SER A 171 -31.41 -30.02 -6.16
C SER A 171 -32.51 -31.09 -5.87
N PRO A 172 -33.49 -30.92 -4.91
CA PRO A 172 -33.80 -29.78 -4.00
C PRO A 172 -34.31 -30.12 -2.56
N ASP A 173 -34.65 -29.05 -1.82
CA ASP A 173 -35.58 -28.90 -0.66
C ASP A 173 -35.13 -29.16 0.80
N LEU A 174 -35.02 -28.10 1.62
CA LEU A 174 -36.05 -27.64 2.58
C LEU A 174 -35.59 -26.43 3.43
N PHE A 175 -36.55 -25.54 3.71
CA PHE A 175 -36.46 -24.26 4.42
C PHE A 175 -36.00 -24.33 5.89
N GLY A 176 -35.31 -23.26 6.35
CA GLY A 176 -35.67 -22.62 7.63
C GLY A 176 -34.56 -22.39 8.66
N GLY A 177 -34.17 -21.11 8.84
CA GLY A 177 -33.80 -20.52 10.14
C GLY A 177 -32.42 -20.87 10.73
N GLY A 178 -31.45 -19.97 10.58
CA GLY A 178 -30.18 -20.00 11.32
C GLY A 178 -29.97 -18.71 12.13
N SER A 179 -30.24 -18.79 13.43
CA SER A 179 -29.90 -17.78 14.45
C SER A 179 -28.39 -17.47 14.47
N PRO A 180 -27.92 -16.32 15.03
CA PRO A 180 -26.50 -15.99 15.10
C PRO A 180 -25.76 -17.08 15.87
N VAL A 181 -24.80 -17.75 15.22
CA VAL A 181 -23.94 -18.73 15.88
C VAL A 181 -23.06 -17.98 16.89
N PRO A 182 -22.98 -18.43 18.16
CA PRO A 182 -22.09 -17.81 19.14
C PRO A 182 -20.64 -17.94 18.66
N VAL A 183 -19.91 -16.83 18.63
CA VAL A 183 -18.47 -16.84 18.39
C VAL A 183 -17.81 -17.47 19.62
N GLU A 184 -17.52 -18.76 19.57
CA GLU A 184 -16.60 -19.38 20.52
C GLU A 184 -15.23 -18.71 20.36
N VAL A 185 -14.85 -17.94 21.38
CA VAL A 185 -13.51 -17.34 21.52
C VAL A 185 -12.55 -18.44 21.95
N ALA A 186 -12.29 -19.39 21.06
CA ALA A 186 -11.10 -20.20 21.14
C ALA A 186 -9.91 -19.32 20.71
N GLY A 187 -8.87 -19.26 21.54
CA GLY A 187 -7.83 -18.21 21.51
C GLY A 187 -7.19 -17.95 20.15
N SER A 188 -6.69 -16.72 19.95
CA SER A 188 -5.98 -16.27 18.75
C SER A 188 -4.49 -16.05 19.06
N GLY A 189 -3.61 -16.65 18.25
CA GLY A 189 -2.16 -16.53 18.36
C GLY A 189 -1.53 -15.90 17.12
N VAL A 190 -0.29 -15.46 17.26
CA VAL A 190 0.56 -15.00 16.14
C VAL A 190 1.91 -15.68 16.26
N VAL A 191 2.44 -16.19 15.16
CA VAL A 191 3.81 -16.66 15.04
C VAL A 191 4.55 -15.68 14.13
N VAL A 192 5.69 -15.17 14.58
CA VAL A 192 6.51 -14.25 13.80
C VAL A 192 7.92 -14.80 13.67
N VAL A 193 8.46 -14.78 12.46
CA VAL A 193 9.88 -15.07 12.24
C VAL A 193 10.60 -13.73 12.17
N CYS A 194 11.60 -13.51 13.01
CA CYS A 194 12.44 -12.32 12.94
C CYS A 194 13.84 -12.57 13.48
N SER A 195 14.80 -11.79 13.02
CA SER A 195 16.13 -11.75 13.60
C SER A 195 16.30 -10.49 14.45
N GLY A 196 17.10 -10.59 15.51
CA GLY A 196 17.37 -9.47 16.41
C GLY A 196 16.61 -9.58 17.73
N ARG A 197 17.33 -9.42 18.82
CA ARG A 197 16.78 -9.59 20.17
C ARG A 197 15.71 -8.55 20.49
N GLY A 198 15.96 -7.29 20.15
CA GLY A 198 15.03 -6.19 20.44
C GLY A 198 13.73 -6.32 19.65
N MET A 199 13.80 -6.72 18.38
CA MET A 199 12.58 -7.04 17.61
C MET A 199 11.83 -8.23 18.18
N GLY A 200 12.53 -9.30 18.57
CA GLY A 200 11.91 -10.45 19.20
C GLY A 200 11.21 -10.10 20.51
N GLU A 201 11.84 -9.28 21.36
CA GLU A 201 11.25 -8.79 22.62
C GLU A 201 10.03 -7.90 22.36
N LEU A 202 10.09 -6.99 21.38
CA LEU A 202 8.98 -6.12 21.00
C LEU A 202 7.77 -6.93 20.51
N LEU A 203 7.96 -7.85 19.56
CA LEU A 203 6.88 -8.66 19.01
C LEU A 203 6.32 -9.65 20.04
N ALA A 204 7.16 -10.19 20.91
CA ALA A 204 6.72 -11.05 22.02
C ALA A 204 5.89 -10.28 23.05
N ALA A 205 6.22 -9.01 23.32
CA ALA A 205 5.42 -8.15 24.20
C ALA A 205 4.01 -7.91 23.64
N GLU A 206 3.87 -7.89 22.31
CA GLU A 206 2.58 -7.85 21.60
C GLU A 206 1.89 -9.23 21.47
N GLY A 207 2.40 -10.24 22.19
CA GLY A 207 1.79 -11.57 22.28
C GLY A 207 2.13 -12.52 21.12
N ALA A 208 3.17 -12.22 20.32
CA ALA A 208 3.65 -13.13 19.30
C ALA A 208 4.56 -14.23 19.87
N THR A 209 4.44 -15.43 19.30
CA THR A 209 5.44 -16.49 19.43
C THR A 209 6.54 -16.24 18.40
N VAL A 210 7.77 -15.99 18.85
CA VAL A 210 8.87 -15.56 17.99
C VAL A 210 9.78 -16.74 17.64
N LEU A 211 10.06 -16.90 16.34
CA LEU A 211 11.09 -17.76 15.78
C LEU A 211 12.23 -16.92 15.22
N THR A 212 13.44 -17.45 15.24
CA THR A 212 14.65 -16.76 14.76
C THR A 212 15.35 -17.55 13.67
N GLY A 213 16.10 -16.87 12.81
CA GLY A 213 16.88 -17.51 11.74
C GLY A 213 16.01 -17.98 10.57
N THR A 214 16.39 -19.08 9.94
CA THR A 214 15.70 -19.69 8.80
C THR A 214 14.99 -20.97 9.25
N PRO A 215 13.77 -20.90 9.83
CA PRO A 215 13.10 -22.06 10.36
C PRO A 215 12.65 -23.00 9.25
N SER A 216 12.58 -24.28 9.58
CA SER A 216 11.98 -25.34 8.78
C SER A 216 10.44 -25.36 8.94
N THR A 217 9.75 -26.08 8.04
CA THR A 217 8.29 -26.26 8.12
C THR A 217 7.87 -26.85 9.47
N GLY A 218 8.62 -27.83 9.97
CA GLY A 218 8.35 -28.47 11.26
C GLY A 218 8.52 -27.51 12.44
N GLU A 219 9.50 -26.61 12.40
CA GLU A 219 9.69 -25.59 13.45
C GLU A 219 8.57 -24.55 13.44
N VAL A 220 8.14 -24.09 12.27
CA VAL A 220 6.98 -23.18 12.15
C VAL A 220 5.70 -23.87 12.61
N LEU A 221 5.47 -25.14 12.23
CA LEU A 221 4.32 -25.91 12.69
C LEU A 221 4.33 -26.12 14.21
N ALA A 222 5.49 -26.46 14.78
CA ALA A 222 5.64 -26.61 16.22
C ALA A 222 5.36 -25.29 16.95
N ALA A 223 5.80 -24.15 16.40
CA ALA A 223 5.49 -22.84 16.96
C ALA A 223 3.98 -22.52 16.89
N ILE A 224 3.31 -22.84 15.77
CA ILE A 224 1.86 -22.71 15.63
C ILE A 224 1.15 -23.53 16.71
N GLN A 225 1.55 -24.78 16.91
CA GLN A 225 0.96 -25.67 17.93
C GLN A 225 1.25 -25.17 19.36
N ALA A 226 2.46 -24.67 19.60
CA ALA A 226 2.88 -24.16 20.91
C ALA A 226 2.09 -22.93 21.35
N THR A 227 1.46 -22.18 20.42
CA THR A 227 0.55 -21.09 20.78
C THR A 227 -0.66 -21.55 21.61
N GLY A 228 -1.07 -22.82 21.48
CA GLY A 228 -2.32 -23.33 22.07
C GLY A 228 -3.59 -22.67 21.52
N ALA A 229 -3.47 -21.84 20.48
CA ALA A 229 -4.56 -21.08 19.90
C ALA A 229 -5.29 -21.88 18.82
N SER A 230 -6.60 -21.67 18.71
CA SER A 230 -7.42 -22.29 17.65
C SER A 230 -7.31 -21.58 16.31
N ARG A 231 -6.86 -20.31 16.34
CA ARG A 231 -6.62 -19.44 15.18
C ARG A 231 -5.25 -18.84 15.28
N VAL A 232 -4.42 -18.98 14.25
CA VAL A 232 -3.01 -18.54 14.27
C VAL A 232 -2.64 -17.82 13.00
N VAL A 233 -2.12 -16.60 13.12
CA VAL A 233 -1.53 -15.86 11.99
C VAL A 233 -0.01 -16.07 11.99
N VAL A 234 0.58 -16.30 10.83
CA VAL A 234 2.04 -16.44 10.66
C VAL A 234 2.57 -15.26 9.84
N LEU A 235 3.58 -14.55 10.38
CA LEU A 235 4.28 -13.44 9.74
C LEU A 235 5.73 -13.87 9.42
N PRO A 236 6.08 -14.16 8.15
CA PRO A 236 7.37 -14.74 7.80
C PRO A 236 8.52 -13.73 7.79
N ASN A 237 8.27 -12.44 7.52
CA ASN A 237 9.26 -11.34 7.44
C ASN A 237 10.49 -11.61 6.57
N ASP A 238 10.45 -12.62 5.70
CA ASP A 238 11.51 -13.00 4.79
C ASP A 238 10.89 -13.81 3.65
N THR A 239 11.20 -13.43 2.41
CA THR A 239 10.65 -14.07 1.20
C THR A 239 11.00 -15.56 1.13
N ASN A 240 12.15 -15.98 1.66
CA ASN A 240 12.57 -17.38 1.71
C ASN A 240 11.75 -18.20 2.72
N VAL A 241 11.19 -17.53 3.74
CA VAL A 241 10.38 -18.16 4.79
C VAL A 241 8.90 -18.25 4.38
N LEU A 242 8.44 -17.46 3.41
CA LEU A 242 7.03 -17.45 2.98
C LEU A 242 6.52 -18.83 2.55
N ALA A 243 7.28 -19.57 1.74
CA ALA A 243 6.91 -20.92 1.29
C ALA A 243 6.84 -21.92 2.47
N VAL A 244 7.78 -21.80 3.40
CA VAL A 244 7.82 -22.60 4.63
C VAL A 244 6.59 -22.32 5.50
N ALA A 245 6.27 -21.03 5.71
CA ALA A 245 5.12 -20.59 6.49
C ALA A 245 3.79 -21.07 5.88
N ASN A 246 3.65 -21.01 4.55
CA ASN A 246 2.45 -21.51 3.86
C ASN A 246 2.27 -23.02 4.03
N THR A 247 3.37 -23.79 3.93
CA THR A 247 3.34 -25.23 4.12
C THR A 247 2.95 -25.58 5.57
N ALA A 248 3.58 -24.92 6.55
CA ALA A 248 3.28 -25.14 7.97
C ALA A 248 1.84 -24.75 8.33
N ALA A 249 1.32 -23.66 7.76
CA ALA A 249 -0.08 -23.26 7.94
C ALA A 249 -1.05 -24.28 7.32
N ALA A 250 -0.72 -24.87 6.16
CA ALA A 250 -1.53 -25.92 5.55
C ALA A 250 -1.56 -27.20 6.43
N GLU A 251 -0.41 -27.61 6.97
CA GLU A 251 -0.32 -28.74 7.90
C GLU A 251 -1.09 -28.47 9.20
N ALA A 252 -0.99 -27.24 9.75
CA ALA A 252 -1.76 -26.84 10.92
C ALA A 252 -3.27 -26.89 10.68
N ARG A 253 -3.74 -26.48 9.49
CA ARG A 253 -5.16 -26.61 9.08
C ARG A 253 -5.60 -28.07 9.00
N ALA A 254 -4.77 -28.96 8.46
CA ALA A 254 -5.05 -30.39 8.45
C ALA A 254 -5.14 -30.98 9.88
N ALA A 255 -4.44 -30.38 10.84
CA ALA A 255 -4.52 -30.71 12.26
C ALA A 255 -5.64 -29.98 13.03
N GLY A 256 -6.51 -29.22 12.35
CA GLY A 256 -7.68 -28.55 12.95
C GLY A 256 -7.43 -27.14 13.49
N ILE A 257 -6.23 -26.57 13.29
CA ILE A 257 -5.91 -25.18 13.68
C ILE A 257 -6.24 -24.26 12.50
N ARG A 258 -7.04 -23.21 12.72
CA ARG A 258 -7.30 -22.19 11.69
C ARG A 258 -6.07 -21.31 11.52
N ALA A 259 -5.14 -21.73 10.65
CA ALA A 259 -3.92 -20.99 10.38
C ALA A 259 -4.06 -20.07 9.15
N GLY A 260 -3.37 -18.93 9.14
CA GLY A 260 -3.34 -17.95 8.06
C GLY A 260 -1.94 -17.36 7.93
N VAL A 261 -1.51 -17.03 6.72
CA VAL A 261 -0.18 -16.42 6.47
C VAL A 261 -0.41 -15.04 5.92
N VAL A 262 0.20 -14.02 6.54
CA VAL A 262 0.28 -12.68 6.00
C VAL A 262 1.67 -12.55 5.36
N PRO A 263 1.79 -12.22 4.06
CA PRO A 263 3.04 -12.35 3.32
C PRO A 263 4.02 -11.20 3.58
N THR A 264 4.38 -10.96 4.84
CA THR A 264 5.37 -9.93 5.23
C THR A 264 6.77 -10.32 4.77
N ARG A 265 7.54 -9.34 4.29
CA ARG A 265 8.94 -9.49 3.84
C ARG A 265 9.93 -8.78 4.73
N SER A 266 9.45 -7.97 5.67
CA SER A 266 10.29 -7.19 6.58
C SER A 266 9.61 -7.04 7.95
N PRO A 267 10.37 -6.97 9.07
CA PRO A 267 9.83 -6.72 10.39
C PRO A 267 8.95 -5.46 10.51
N VAL A 268 9.21 -4.40 9.74
CA VAL A 268 8.35 -3.20 9.74
C VAL A 268 6.94 -3.50 9.21
N GLN A 269 6.81 -4.42 8.25
CA GLN A 269 5.51 -4.86 7.74
C GLN A 269 4.77 -5.75 8.75
N ALA A 270 5.51 -6.53 9.57
CA ALA A 270 4.90 -7.25 10.68
C ALA A 270 4.36 -6.30 11.75
N LEU A 271 5.08 -5.21 12.07
CA LEU A 271 4.55 -4.19 12.99
C LEU A 271 3.26 -3.56 12.44
N ALA A 272 3.25 -3.17 11.16
CA ALA A 272 2.06 -2.64 10.49
C ALA A 272 0.88 -3.63 10.52
N ALA A 273 1.15 -4.91 10.22
CA ALA A 273 0.14 -5.97 10.30
C ALA A 273 -0.39 -6.15 11.72
N MET A 274 0.49 -6.18 12.73
CA MET A 274 0.10 -6.38 14.12
C MET A 274 -0.68 -5.19 14.68
N ALA A 275 -0.41 -3.97 14.24
CA ALA A 275 -1.10 -2.76 14.69
C ALA A 275 -2.61 -2.76 14.35
N VAL A 276 -3.02 -3.43 13.27
CA VAL A 276 -4.43 -3.49 12.83
C VAL A 276 -5.16 -4.76 13.25
N ARG A 277 -4.46 -5.68 13.92
CA ARG A 277 -5.00 -6.98 14.34
C ARG A 277 -6.14 -6.79 15.35
N ASP A 278 -7.24 -7.49 15.10
CA ASP A 278 -8.45 -7.41 15.92
C ASP A 278 -9.02 -8.82 16.15
N THR A 279 -8.73 -9.36 17.32
CA THR A 279 -9.15 -10.72 17.71
C THR A 279 -10.66 -10.90 17.82
N SER A 280 -11.44 -9.80 17.82
CA SER A 280 -12.91 -9.84 17.80
C SER A 280 -13.48 -10.08 16.40
N ARG A 281 -12.70 -9.84 15.33
CA ARG A 281 -13.12 -10.07 13.95
C ARG A 281 -13.15 -11.56 13.59
N ARG A 282 -13.80 -11.87 12.46
CA ARG A 282 -13.63 -13.17 11.81
C ARG A 282 -12.17 -13.32 11.43
N PHE A 283 -11.65 -14.54 11.56
CA PHE A 283 -10.23 -14.81 11.34
C PHE A 283 -9.77 -14.42 9.93
N GLU A 284 -10.58 -14.70 8.93
CA GLU A 284 -10.28 -14.39 7.53
C GLU A 284 -10.26 -12.88 7.27
N ASP A 285 -11.17 -12.13 7.88
CA ASP A 285 -11.22 -10.67 7.77
C ASP A 285 -10.02 -10.01 8.49
N ASP A 286 -9.61 -10.57 9.64
CA ASP A 286 -8.43 -10.13 10.37
C ASP A 286 -7.16 -10.35 9.53
N VAL A 287 -6.99 -11.54 8.94
CA VAL A 287 -5.84 -11.84 8.06
C VAL A 287 -5.81 -10.92 6.84
N ILE A 288 -6.96 -10.60 6.23
CA ILE A 288 -7.05 -9.65 5.11
C ILE A 288 -6.62 -8.26 5.56
N ALA A 289 -7.17 -7.75 6.67
CA ALA A 289 -6.81 -6.43 7.19
C ALA A 289 -5.32 -6.32 7.52
N MET A 290 -4.76 -7.36 8.16
CA MET A 290 -3.33 -7.45 8.45
C MET A 290 -2.48 -7.45 7.17
N ALA A 291 -2.91 -8.17 6.12
CA ALA A 291 -2.22 -8.20 4.84
C ALA A 291 -2.29 -6.86 4.09
N GLU A 292 -3.42 -6.17 4.13
CA GLU A 292 -3.55 -4.82 3.56
C GLU A 292 -2.66 -3.80 4.27
N ALA A 293 -2.56 -3.87 5.61
CA ALA A 293 -1.64 -3.01 6.37
C ALA A 293 -0.17 -3.32 6.04
N ALA A 294 0.22 -4.59 6.02
CA ALA A 294 1.56 -5.01 5.62
C ALA A 294 1.94 -4.54 4.21
N ALA A 295 0.99 -4.62 3.26
CA ALA A 295 1.21 -4.25 1.87
C ALA A 295 1.32 -2.73 1.66
N ARG A 296 0.61 -1.93 2.47
CA ARG A 296 0.73 -0.46 2.45
C ARG A 296 2.04 0.03 3.06
N CYS A 297 2.61 -0.72 4.00
CA CYS A 297 3.91 -0.44 4.57
C CYS A 297 5.02 -0.73 3.56
N ARG A 298 5.53 0.33 2.92
CA ARG A 298 6.69 0.24 2.03
C ARG A 298 7.94 0.02 2.87
N SER A 299 8.63 -1.08 2.62
CA SER A 299 9.81 -1.46 3.40
C SER A 299 11.10 -1.20 2.66
N ALA A 300 12.11 -0.75 3.39
CA ALA A 300 13.47 -0.62 2.90
C ALA A 300 14.49 -1.05 3.96
N GLU A 301 15.67 -1.43 3.48
CA GLU A 301 16.76 -1.96 4.29
C GLU A 301 18.04 -1.25 3.92
N LEU A 302 18.82 -0.82 4.91
CA LEU A 302 20.19 -0.40 4.69
C LEU A 302 21.14 -1.51 5.10
N THR A 303 22.15 -1.74 4.28
CA THR A 303 23.23 -2.67 4.56
C THR A 303 24.56 -2.15 4.03
N VAL A 304 25.66 -2.83 4.37
CA VAL A 304 27.00 -2.51 3.89
C VAL A 304 27.43 -3.60 2.90
N ALA A 305 27.83 -3.20 1.70
CA ALA A 305 28.28 -4.09 0.66
C ALA A 305 29.49 -4.91 1.12
N ALA A 306 29.35 -6.24 1.20
CA ALA A 306 30.44 -7.14 1.57
C ALA A 306 31.47 -7.33 0.43
N ARG A 307 31.05 -7.09 -0.82
CA ARG A 307 31.86 -7.25 -2.03
C ARG A 307 31.38 -6.31 -3.12
N GLU A 308 32.21 -6.17 -4.15
CA GLU A 308 31.83 -5.46 -5.37
C GLU A 308 30.73 -6.22 -6.13
N ALA A 309 29.73 -5.49 -6.64
CA ALA A 309 28.65 -6.02 -7.46
C ALA A 309 28.07 -4.94 -8.40
N LEU A 310 27.42 -5.38 -9.48
CA LEU A 310 26.60 -4.50 -10.33
C LEU A 310 25.15 -4.58 -9.88
N THR A 311 24.53 -3.43 -9.66
CA THR A 311 23.13 -3.28 -9.21
C THR A 311 22.37 -2.34 -10.14
N VAL A 312 21.05 -2.21 -9.95
CA VAL A 312 20.23 -1.27 -10.73
C VAL A 312 20.62 0.20 -10.48
N ALA A 313 21.09 0.53 -9.27
CA ALA A 313 21.66 1.84 -8.94
C ALA A 313 23.10 2.06 -9.45
N GLY A 314 23.70 1.04 -10.08
CA GLY A 314 25.07 1.07 -10.59
C GLY A 314 26.01 0.10 -9.88
N ARG A 315 27.31 0.29 -10.08
CA ARG A 315 28.36 -0.56 -9.49
C ARG A 315 28.63 -0.13 -8.05
N CYS A 316 28.49 -1.06 -7.10
CA CYS A 316 28.90 -0.85 -5.71
C CYS A 316 30.25 -1.52 -5.43
N GLN A 317 31.00 -0.96 -4.51
CA GLN A 317 32.26 -1.49 -3.98
C GLN A 317 32.05 -2.05 -2.57
N ARG A 318 32.99 -2.88 -2.11
CA ARG A 318 33.00 -3.34 -0.72
C ARG A 318 33.10 -2.14 0.22
N GLY A 319 32.19 -2.06 1.19
CA GLY A 319 32.10 -0.97 2.16
C GLY A 319 31.08 0.11 1.81
N ASP A 320 30.57 0.13 0.58
CA ASP A 320 29.47 1.05 0.23
C ASP A 320 28.21 0.71 1.02
N VAL A 321 27.46 1.74 1.40
CA VAL A 321 26.13 1.62 1.99
C VAL A 321 25.13 1.43 0.85
N LEU A 322 24.36 0.35 0.94
CA LEU A 322 23.31 0.02 -0.01
C LEU A 322 21.96 0.30 0.65
N ALA A 323 21.09 1.04 -0.03
CA ALA A 323 19.69 1.16 0.35
C ALA A 323 18.85 0.31 -0.61
N ILE A 324 18.20 -0.70 -0.04
CA ILE A 324 17.39 -1.69 -0.74
C ILE A 324 15.93 -1.36 -0.49
N VAL A 325 15.15 -1.16 -1.55
CA VAL A 325 13.69 -0.96 -1.49
C VAL A 325 13.06 -2.10 -2.26
N ASP A 326 12.12 -2.81 -1.63
CA ASP A 326 11.42 -3.96 -2.23
C ASP A 326 12.34 -5.02 -2.85
N GLY A 327 13.53 -5.21 -2.28
CA GLY A 327 14.53 -6.19 -2.71
C GLY A 327 15.52 -5.70 -3.77
N GLU A 328 15.40 -4.44 -4.23
CA GLU A 328 16.31 -3.86 -5.21
C GLU A 328 17.16 -2.72 -4.62
N VAL A 329 18.45 -2.69 -4.97
CA VAL A 329 19.36 -1.62 -4.53
C VAL A 329 19.04 -0.34 -5.31
N ASN A 330 18.40 0.62 -4.64
CA ASN A 330 17.96 1.89 -5.22
C ASN A 330 18.97 3.02 -5.01
N LEU A 331 19.85 2.87 -4.02
CA LEU A 331 20.84 3.87 -3.63
C LEU A 331 22.15 3.19 -3.22
N ILE A 332 23.25 3.82 -3.63
CA ILE A 332 24.61 3.49 -3.20
C ILE A 332 25.20 4.77 -2.60
N GLY A 333 25.66 4.69 -1.36
CA GLY A 333 26.34 5.76 -0.65
C GLY A 333 27.57 5.27 0.08
N GLN A 334 28.27 6.18 0.76
CA GLN A 334 29.48 5.86 1.54
C GLN A 334 29.29 6.08 3.04
N ASP A 335 28.25 6.81 3.42
CA ASP A 335 27.93 7.17 4.80
C ASP A 335 26.50 6.72 5.10
N LEU A 336 26.32 6.02 6.23
CA LEU A 336 25.04 5.39 6.56
C LEU A 336 23.96 6.41 6.86
N GLU A 337 24.27 7.43 7.64
CA GLU A 337 23.33 8.48 8.05
C GLU A 337 22.84 9.26 6.83
N ARG A 338 23.76 9.76 6.01
CA ARG A 338 23.43 10.49 4.79
C ARG A 338 22.63 9.64 3.81
N THR A 339 22.97 8.37 3.66
CA THR A 339 22.25 7.46 2.77
C THR A 339 20.84 7.17 3.28
N ALA A 340 20.67 7.05 4.60
CA ALA A 340 19.37 6.89 5.23
C ALA A 340 18.47 8.13 5.07
N CYS A 341 19.01 9.35 5.24
CA CYS A 341 18.24 10.58 4.95
C CYS A 341 17.78 10.63 3.48
N LEU A 342 18.67 10.33 2.53
CA LEU A 342 18.34 10.30 1.10
C LEU A 342 17.30 9.22 0.75
N LEU A 343 17.38 8.06 1.41
CA LEU A 343 16.38 7.00 1.26
C LEU A 343 15.01 7.48 1.77
N LEU A 344 14.96 8.05 2.97
CA LEU A 344 13.72 8.55 3.56
C LEU A 344 13.07 9.61 2.68
N ASP A 345 13.84 10.59 2.21
CA ASP A 345 13.34 11.61 1.29
C ASP A 345 12.74 10.97 0.04
N ARG A 346 13.41 9.98 -0.56
CA ARG A 346 12.89 9.29 -1.74
C ARG A 346 11.61 8.49 -1.47
N MET A 347 11.53 7.80 -0.34
CA MET A 347 10.34 7.03 0.00
C MET A 347 9.15 7.96 0.29
N LEU A 348 9.39 9.10 0.93
CA LEU A 348 8.35 10.08 1.29
C LEU A 348 7.88 10.94 0.11
N LEU A 349 8.62 10.99 -1.01
CA LEU A 349 8.16 11.66 -2.24
C LEU A 349 6.82 11.11 -2.76
N ALA A 350 6.57 9.81 -2.58
CA ALA A 350 5.32 9.15 -2.97
C ALA A 350 4.26 9.20 -1.85
N GLY A 351 4.40 10.11 -0.88
CA GLY A 351 3.54 10.23 0.28
C GLY A 351 4.00 9.39 1.47
N GLY A 352 3.29 9.52 2.59
CA GLY A 352 3.53 8.78 3.83
C GLY A 352 3.15 9.63 5.05
N GLU A 353 2.59 9.00 6.07
CA GLU A 353 2.15 9.65 7.31
C GLU A 353 2.98 9.16 8.51
N LEU A 354 3.52 7.95 8.43
CA LEU A 354 4.33 7.34 9.48
C LEU A 354 5.60 6.72 8.89
N VAL A 355 6.73 7.00 9.55
CA VAL A 355 8.02 6.35 9.33
C VAL A 355 8.36 5.51 10.55
N THR A 356 8.56 4.22 10.35
CA THR A 356 9.06 3.29 11.38
C THR A 356 10.51 2.96 11.11
N LEU A 357 11.39 3.27 12.06
CA LEU A 357 12.84 2.99 12.00
C LEU A 357 13.18 1.88 12.98
N ILE A 358 13.87 0.84 12.51
CA ILE A 358 14.36 -0.25 13.38
C ILE A 358 15.89 -0.32 13.28
N ALA A 359 16.57 0.10 14.34
CA ALA A 359 18.03 0.10 14.43
C ALA A 359 18.58 -1.32 14.66
N GLY A 360 19.57 -1.70 13.85
CA GLY A 360 20.28 -2.98 13.98
C GLY A 360 21.57 -2.86 14.79
N GLN A 361 22.27 -3.98 15.01
CA GLN A 361 23.53 -4.01 15.80
C GLN A 361 24.64 -3.15 15.19
N GLY A 362 24.62 -2.95 13.87
CA GLY A 362 25.57 -2.12 13.15
C GLY A 362 25.20 -0.64 13.07
N ALA A 363 24.10 -0.21 13.71
CA ALA A 363 23.67 1.18 13.70
C ALA A 363 24.61 2.06 14.57
N PRO A 364 25.08 3.21 14.08
CA PRO A 364 25.71 4.23 14.90
C PRO A 364 24.76 4.72 16.01
N ALA A 365 25.32 5.00 17.18
CA ALA A 365 24.55 5.61 18.27
C ALA A 365 23.98 6.96 17.83
N GLY A 366 22.71 7.20 18.13
CA GLY A 366 22.02 8.44 17.76
C GLY A 366 21.49 8.48 16.32
N LEU A 367 21.68 7.43 15.52
CA LEU A 367 21.15 7.39 14.14
C LEU A 367 19.64 7.64 14.11
N GLY A 368 18.87 7.00 15.01
CA GLY A 368 17.42 7.21 15.10
C GLY A 368 17.04 8.66 15.39
N GLU A 369 17.76 9.33 16.29
CA GLU A 369 17.57 10.75 16.62
C GLU A 369 17.90 11.65 15.43
N THR A 370 19.01 11.39 14.72
CA THR A 370 19.38 12.18 13.55
C THR A 370 18.32 12.07 12.45
N LEU A 371 17.87 10.85 12.14
CA LEU A 371 16.86 10.62 11.11
C LEU A 371 15.51 11.23 11.50
N ARG A 372 15.11 11.12 12.77
CA ARG A 372 13.92 11.80 13.30
C ARG A 372 14.01 13.31 13.13
N GLY A 373 15.17 13.91 13.42
CA GLY A 373 15.41 15.33 13.22
C GLY A 373 15.35 15.75 11.75
N HIS A 374 15.91 14.94 10.84
CA HIS A 374 15.85 15.16 9.40
C HIS A 374 14.40 15.15 8.89
N VAL A 375 13.63 14.10 9.23
CA VAL A 375 12.23 13.98 8.80
C VAL A 375 11.38 15.11 9.40
N ALA A 376 11.54 15.45 10.68
CA ALA A 376 10.80 16.56 11.29
C ALA A 376 11.06 17.91 10.59
N ALA A 377 12.26 18.12 10.04
CA ALA A 377 12.61 19.35 9.33
C ALA A 377 12.11 19.36 7.88
N ALA A 378 12.25 18.24 7.16
CA ALA A 378 11.92 18.15 5.73
C ALA A 378 10.45 17.76 5.46
N TRP A 379 9.82 17.03 6.38
CA TRP A 379 8.49 16.44 6.27
C TRP A 379 7.67 16.64 7.57
N PRO A 380 7.24 17.88 7.88
CA PRO A 380 6.71 18.23 9.21
C PRO A 380 5.41 17.52 9.64
N PHE A 381 4.73 16.84 8.72
CA PHE A 381 3.49 16.11 8.98
C PHE A 381 3.68 14.59 9.10
N VAL A 382 4.93 14.11 9.00
CA VAL A 382 5.27 12.69 9.07
C VAL A 382 5.69 12.36 10.50
N GLU A 383 5.01 11.40 11.12
CA GLU A 383 5.40 10.86 12.41
C GLU A 383 6.59 9.91 12.24
N VAL A 384 7.52 9.89 13.21
CA VAL A 384 8.66 8.97 13.20
C VAL A 384 8.72 8.19 14.51
N GLN A 385 8.64 6.86 14.40
CA GLN A 385 8.83 5.92 15.49
C GLN A 385 10.17 5.20 15.32
N CYS A 386 10.93 5.08 16.41
CA CYS A 386 12.22 4.39 16.37
C CYS A 386 12.26 3.27 17.41
N TYR A 387 12.71 2.09 16.98
CA TYR A 387 12.86 0.90 17.81
C TYR A 387 14.28 0.37 17.71
N GLU A 388 14.78 -0.18 18.82
CA GLU A 388 16.01 -0.96 18.85
C GLU A 388 15.68 -2.40 18.47
N GLY A 389 16.01 -2.80 17.23
CA GLY A 389 15.72 -4.14 16.72
C GLY A 389 16.83 -5.15 16.99
N GLY A 390 18.09 -4.70 16.91
CA GLY A 390 19.26 -5.54 17.19
C GLY A 390 19.45 -6.68 16.19
N GLN A 391 18.92 -6.56 14.97
CA GLN A 391 19.21 -7.47 13.87
C GLN A 391 20.68 -7.33 13.42
N PRO A 392 21.36 -8.42 13.02
CA PRO A 392 22.81 -8.39 12.76
C PRO A 392 23.21 -7.88 11.36
N HIS A 393 22.37 -8.07 10.34
CA HIS A 393 22.76 -7.82 8.94
C HIS A 393 22.40 -6.43 8.41
N TYR A 394 21.37 -5.82 8.98
CA TYR A 394 20.82 -4.54 8.52
C TYR A 394 20.98 -3.50 9.61
N PRO A 395 21.93 -2.55 9.49
CA PRO A 395 22.05 -1.43 10.42
C PRO A 395 20.74 -0.64 10.58
N LEU A 396 19.88 -0.61 9.56
CA LEU A 396 18.61 0.08 9.64
C LEU A 396 17.57 -0.62 8.75
N LEU A 397 16.39 -0.87 9.31
CA LEU A 397 15.17 -1.16 8.54
C LEU A 397 14.25 0.07 8.62
N VAL A 398 13.57 0.34 7.52
CA VAL A 398 12.69 1.51 7.36
C VAL A 398 11.35 1.03 6.83
N GLY A 399 10.26 1.44 7.49
CA GLY A 399 8.90 1.30 6.99
C GLY A 399 8.31 2.69 6.76
N VAL A 400 7.60 2.88 5.64
CA VAL A 400 6.83 4.10 5.36
C VAL A 400 5.41 3.71 5.00
N GLU A 401 4.44 4.20 5.79
CA GLU A 401 3.00 3.94 5.65
C GLU A 401 2.25 5.13 5.08
#